data_AF-A0A5N8VUU8-F1
#
_entry.id   AF-A0A5N8VUU8-F1
#
_cell.length_a   1.000
_cell.length_b   1.000
_cell.length_c   1.000
_cell.angle_alpha   90.00
_cell.angle_beta   90.00
_cell.angle_gamma   90.00
#
_symmetry.space_group_name_H-M   'P 1'
#
loop_
_entity.id
_entity.type
_entity.pdbx_description
1 polymer ?
#
loop_
_entity_poly.entity_id
_entity_poly.type
_entity_poly.pdbx_seq_one_letter_code
_entity_poly.pdbx_strand_id
1 'polypeptide(L)'
;MIKSAVRGAVVTALTATFALLPSLAHAEEKDKDNDIERVELTGINAFDTMPGRIRTGDSWVAHLELYAKKTGKPGKKKHLTHVGDGESECSAVRAHGDWVTMQCTRTLRLKKGTLTLSDMITYNRWQSVTAKTAVTGGTGHYRSAYGDGYITLAGRYVHLELNVDE
;
A
#
# COMPACT_ATOMS: atom_id res chain seq x y z
N MET A 1 4.67 66.83 54.23
CA MET A 1 6.08 67.23 54.04
C MET A 1 6.79 66.10 53.30
N ILE A 2 7.12 66.30 52.01
CA ILE A 2 8.51 66.39 51.47
C ILE A 2 9.26 65.05 51.58
N LYS A 3 9.87 64.43 50.57
CA LYS A 3 10.06 64.61 49.12
C LYS A 3 10.74 63.31 48.63
N SER A 4 10.55 63.00 47.34
CA SER A 4 11.52 62.33 46.45
C SER A 4 11.92 60.89 46.76
N ALA A 5 12.36 60.07 45.83
CA ALA A 5 12.35 59.95 44.37
C ALA A 5 13.13 58.65 44.11
N VAL A 6 12.97 58.00 42.95
CA VAL A 6 14.07 57.54 42.07
C VAL A 6 13.45 56.74 40.92
N ARG A 7 13.64 57.29 39.72
CA ARG A 7 14.03 56.66 38.43
C ARG A 7 13.76 55.15 38.32
N GLY A 8 12.96 54.69 37.37
CA GLY A 8 13.19 54.89 35.94
C GLY A 8 13.87 53.64 35.37
N ALA A 9 13.10 52.75 34.75
CA ALA A 9 13.59 51.72 33.86
C ALA A 9 12.56 51.53 32.74
N VAL A 10 12.87 52.09 31.59
CA VAL A 10 12.22 51.78 30.32
C VAL A 10 12.71 50.39 29.92
N VAL A 11 11.79 49.43 29.82
CA VAL A 11 12.05 48.20 29.05
C VAL A 11 10.95 48.09 28.01
N THR A 12 11.41 48.25 26.78
CA THR A 12 10.72 48.15 25.49
C THR A 12 9.77 46.96 25.43
N ALA A 13 8.50 47.26 25.14
CA ALA A 13 7.51 46.28 24.73
C ALA A 13 7.90 45.70 23.37
N LEU A 14 8.17 44.39 23.30
CA LEU A 14 8.22 43.66 22.04
C LEU A 14 6.78 43.43 21.56
N THR A 15 6.29 44.31 20.69
CA THR A 15 5.13 44.02 19.85
C THR A 15 5.54 43.02 18.77
N ALA A 16 5.31 41.73 19.03
CA ALA A 16 5.33 40.72 17.97
C ALA A 16 4.08 40.91 17.11
N THR A 17 4.23 41.61 15.99
CA THR A 17 3.27 41.63 14.89
C THR A 17 3.08 40.21 14.38
N PHE A 18 1.93 39.61 14.68
CA PHE A 18 1.39 38.47 13.96
C PHE A 18 1.12 38.93 12.51
N ALA A 19 2.11 38.76 11.65
CA ALA A 19 1.90 38.85 10.21
C ALA A 19 0.94 37.73 9.82
N LEU A 20 -0.24 38.12 9.34
CA LEU A 20 -1.20 37.26 8.66
C LEU A 20 -0.49 36.58 7.49
N LEU A 21 0.00 35.36 7.71
CA LEU A 21 0.36 34.46 6.63
C LEU A 21 -0.95 34.11 5.91
N PRO A 22 -1.05 34.31 4.58
CA PRO A 22 -2.20 33.78 3.84
C PRO A 22 -2.17 32.28 4.02
N SER A 23 -3.23 31.74 4.62
CA SER A 23 -3.48 30.31 4.64
C SER A 23 -3.50 29.83 3.19
N LEU A 24 -2.45 29.17 2.75
CA LEU A 24 -2.54 28.21 1.65
C LEU A 24 -3.27 26.96 2.19
N ALA A 25 -4.49 27.17 2.66
CA ALA A 25 -5.48 26.12 2.76
C ALA A 25 -5.87 25.82 1.31
N HIS A 26 -5.18 24.86 0.70
CA HIS A 26 -5.74 24.11 -0.42
C HIS A 26 -6.88 23.29 0.19
N ALA A 27 -8.03 23.94 0.36
CA ALA A 27 -9.28 23.26 0.63
C ALA A 27 -9.61 22.47 -0.65
N GLU A 28 -9.51 21.15 -0.50
CA GLU A 28 -10.14 20.08 -1.28
C GLU A 28 -10.79 20.56 -2.59
N GLU A 29 -10.03 20.42 -3.69
CA GLU A 29 -10.65 20.37 -5.01
C GLU A 29 -11.59 19.17 -5.00
N LYS A 30 -12.88 19.48 -5.14
CA LYS A 30 -13.99 18.54 -5.19
C LYS A 30 -13.73 17.51 -6.27
N ASP A 31 -13.40 16.30 -5.82
CA ASP A 31 -13.34 15.00 -6.51
C ASP A 31 -13.94 15.04 -7.92
N LYS A 32 -13.07 15.34 -8.90
CA LYS A 32 -13.39 15.26 -10.32
C LYS A 32 -13.32 13.79 -10.67
N ASP A 33 -14.47 13.11 -10.63
CA ASP A 33 -14.71 11.82 -11.28
C ASP A 33 -13.44 10.95 -11.29
N ASN A 34 -12.96 10.61 -10.08
CA ASN A 34 -11.76 9.81 -9.91
C ASN A 34 -11.95 8.50 -10.67
N ASP A 35 -11.31 8.40 -11.84
CA ASP A 35 -11.34 7.23 -12.71
C ASP A 35 -10.64 6.06 -11.97
N ILE A 36 -11.38 5.36 -11.11
CA ILE A 36 -10.87 4.19 -10.38
C ILE A 36 -10.40 3.16 -11.42
N GLU A 37 -9.09 2.98 -11.52
CA GLU A 37 -8.48 1.99 -12.38
C GLU A 37 -8.57 0.61 -11.71
N ARG A 38 -9.29 -0.32 -12.34
CA ARG A 38 -9.29 -1.71 -11.91
C ARG A 38 -8.08 -2.47 -12.46
N VAL A 39 -7.18 -2.89 -11.57
CA VAL A 39 -6.01 -3.71 -11.89
C VAL A 39 -6.28 -5.17 -11.50
N GLU A 40 -6.46 -6.04 -12.49
CA GLU A 40 -6.57 -7.49 -12.29
C GLU A 40 -5.29 -8.21 -12.70
N LEU A 41 -4.64 -8.87 -11.74
CA LEU A 41 -3.40 -9.63 -11.97
C LEU A 41 -3.49 -11.05 -11.43
N THR A 42 -2.75 -11.94 -12.06
CA THR A 42 -2.43 -13.28 -11.54
C THR A 42 -0.93 -13.36 -11.37
N GLY A 43 -0.49 -13.38 -10.11
CA GLY A 43 0.86 -13.73 -9.71
C GLY A 43 1.05 -15.24 -9.65
N ILE A 44 2.20 -15.70 -10.11
CA ILE A 44 2.66 -17.08 -9.93
C ILE A 44 3.95 -17.03 -9.13
N ASN A 45 4.01 -17.73 -7.99
CA ASN A 45 5.25 -17.83 -7.22
C ASN A 45 6.33 -18.50 -8.09
N ALA A 46 7.38 -17.73 -8.41
CA ALA A 46 8.58 -18.20 -9.08
C ALA A 46 9.57 -18.77 -8.05
N PHE A 47 9.64 -18.12 -6.89
CA PHE A 47 10.48 -18.52 -5.77
C PHE A 47 9.79 -18.14 -4.46
N ASP A 48 9.92 -18.97 -3.43
CA ASP A 48 9.32 -18.75 -2.12
C ASP A 48 10.24 -19.32 -1.04
N THR A 49 10.61 -18.49 -0.07
CA THR A 49 11.46 -18.86 1.08
C THR A 49 10.66 -19.28 2.31
N MET A 50 9.34 -19.39 2.19
CA MET A 50 8.45 -19.79 3.28
C MET A 50 8.93 -21.10 3.94
N PRO A 51 9.12 -21.11 5.27
CA PRO A 51 9.56 -22.31 5.95
C PRO A 51 8.46 -23.39 5.93
N GLY A 52 8.87 -24.66 5.84
CA GLY A 52 7.93 -25.78 5.85
C GLY A 52 7.04 -25.83 7.10
N ARG A 53 7.53 -25.31 8.23
CA ARG A 53 6.78 -25.12 9.47
C ARG A 53 6.94 -23.68 9.95
N ILE A 54 5.86 -22.91 9.87
CA ILE A 54 5.83 -21.50 10.24
C ILE A 54 5.60 -21.35 11.75
N ARG A 55 6.37 -20.48 12.37
CA ARG A 55 6.24 -20.04 13.77
C ARG A 55 6.00 -18.54 13.81
N THR A 56 5.41 -18.06 14.90
CA THR A 56 5.31 -16.61 15.16
C THR A 56 6.70 -16.00 15.14
N GLY A 57 6.85 -14.90 14.41
CA GLY A 57 8.12 -14.19 14.21
C GLY A 57 8.93 -14.63 12.98
N ASP A 58 8.59 -15.76 12.35
CA ASP A 58 9.23 -16.15 11.09
C ASP A 58 8.91 -15.13 9.98
N SER A 59 9.88 -14.88 9.12
CA SER A 59 9.75 -14.01 7.94
C SER A 59 10.17 -14.74 6.68
N TRP A 60 9.56 -14.39 5.56
CA TRP A 60 9.89 -14.94 4.26
C TRP A 60 9.61 -13.95 3.13
N VAL A 61 10.30 -14.19 2.03
CA VAL A 61 10.15 -13.50 0.75
C VAL A 61 9.60 -14.46 -0.29
N ALA A 62 8.65 -13.99 -1.10
CA ALA A 62 8.16 -14.68 -2.29
C ALA A 62 8.27 -13.78 -3.53
N HIS A 63 8.88 -14.27 -4.60
CA HIS A 63 8.94 -13.60 -5.90
C HIS A 63 7.81 -14.09 -6.81
N LEU A 64 7.13 -13.15 -7.46
CA LEU A 64 5.95 -13.34 -8.29
C LEU A 64 6.27 -12.97 -9.73
N GLU A 65 5.88 -13.82 -10.68
CA GLU A 65 5.69 -13.41 -12.07
C GLU A 65 4.25 -12.97 -12.26
N LEU A 66 4.02 -11.75 -12.78
CA LEU A 66 2.70 -11.14 -12.87
C LEU A 66 2.12 -11.24 -14.28
N TYR A 67 0.88 -11.70 -14.37
CA TYR A 67 0.15 -11.85 -15.62
C TYR A 67 -1.19 -11.13 -15.58
N ALA A 68 -1.55 -10.48 -16.68
CA ALA A 68 -2.90 -9.94 -16.89
C ALA A 68 -3.67 -10.81 -17.88
N LYS A 69 -4.99 -10.88 -17.72
CA LYS A 69 -5.87 -11.47 -18.73
C LYS A 69 -5.89 -10.54 -19.94
N LYS A 70 -5.46 -11.02 -21.10
CA LYS A 70 -5.74 -10.33 -22.36
C LYS A 70 -7.12 -10.77 -22.85
N THR A 71 -8.06 -9.84 -22.92
CA THR A 71 -9.38 -10.11 -23.49
C THR A 71 -9.20 -10.39 -24.99
N GLY A 72 -9.28 -11.66 -25.36
CA GLY A 72 -9.39 -12.05 -26.77
C GLY A 72 -10.76 -11.64 -27.33
N LYS A 73 -10.89 -11.61 -28.66
CA LYS A 73 -12.20 -11.50 -29.31
C LYS A 73 -13.17 -12.55 -28.70
N PRO A 74 -14.47 -12.24 -28.57
CA PRO A 74 -15.47 -13.20 -28.08
C PRO A 74 -15.31 -14.55 -28.78
N GLY A 75 -15.22 -15.64 -28.01
CA GLY A 75 -15.00 -17.00 -28.53
C GLY A 75 -13.55 -17.47 -28.63
N LYS A 76 -12.54 -16.63 -28.35
CA LYS A 76 -11.13 -17.07 -28.20
C LYS A 76 -10.78 -17.39 -26.75
N LYS A 77 -9.93 -18.41 -26.55
CA LYS A 77 -9.39 -18.75 -25.22
C LYS A 77 -8.74 -17.51 -24.59
N LYS A 78 -9.01 -17.29 -23.29
CA LYS A 78 -8.33 -16.24 -22.51
C LYS A 78 -6.84 -16.61 -22.41
N HIS A 79 -5.95 -15.69 -22.79
CA HIS A 79 -4.51 -15.90 -22.68
C HIS A 79 -3.97 -14.97 -21.59
N LEU A 80 -3.17 -15.52 -20.69
CA LEU A 80 -2.41 -14.74 -19.72
C LEU A 80 -1.20 -14.13 -20.45
N THR A 81 -1.03 -12.82 -20.30
CA THR A 81 0.13 -12.09 -20.83
C THR A 81 0.98 -11.64 -19.66
N HIS A 82 2.28 -11.88 -19.71
CA HIS A 82 3.21 -11.37 -18.72
C HIS A 82 3.24 -9.84 -18.76
N VAL A 83 3.12 -9.21 -17.60
CA VAL A 83 3.00 -7.74 -17.48
C VAL A 83 3.99 -7.14 -16.47
N GLY A 84 4.78 -7.97 -15.81
CA GLY A 84 5.74 -7.54 -14.80
C GLY A 84 6.07 -8.63 -13.80
N ASP A 85 6.67 -8.21 -12.70
CA ASP A 85 7.09 -9.08 -11.61
C ASP A 85 6.76 -8.42 -10.27
N GLY A 86 6.83 -9.17 -9.19
CA GLY A 86 6.59 -8.64 -7.85
C GLY A 86 7.34 -9.40 -6.78
N GLU A 87 7.37 -8.80 -5.60
CA GLU A 87 7.98 -9.38 -4.43
C GLU A 87 7.04 -9.19 -3.24
N SER A 88 6.91 -10.22 -2.41
CA SER A 88 6.17 -10.17 -1.17
C SER A 88 7.12 -10.44 -0.02
N GLU A 89 7.21 -9.52 0.93
CA GLU A 89 7.87 -9.71 2.21
C GLU A 89 6.78 -9.93 3.27
N CYS A 90 6.80 -11.08 3.92
CA CYS A 90 5.79 -11.47 4.89
C CYS A 90 6.43 -11.85 6.21
N SER A 91 5.73 -11.56 7.31
CA SER A 91 6.08 -11.99 8.65
C SER A 91 4.89 -12.62 9.36
N ALA A 92 5.11 -13.72 10.07
CA ALA A 92 4.09 -14.39 10.85
C ALA A 92 3.86 -13.63 12.17
N VAL A 93 2.70 -12.98 12.28
CA VAL A 93 2.26 -12.27 13.49
C VAL A 93 1.69 -13.26 14.51
N ARG A 94 1.08 -14.35 14.04
CA ARG A 94 0.58 -15.45 14.89
C ARG A 94 0.58 -16.76 14.12
N ALA A 95 1.08 -17.83 14.72
CA ALA A 95 0.96 -19.20 14.19
C ALA A 95 0.32 -20.12 15.24
N HIS A 96 -0.70 -20.89 14.82
CA HIS A 96 -1.35 -21.89 15.66
C HIS A 96 -1.85 -23.08 14.83
N GLY A 97 -1.23 -24.25 15.02
CA GLY A 97 -1.53 -25.43 14.21
C GLY A 97 -1.22 -25.16 12.73
N ASP A 98 -2.20 -25.41 11.86
CA ASP A 98 -2.10 -25.15 10.41
C ASP A 98 -2.50 -23.73 10.00
N TRP A 99 -2.91 -22.89 10.96
CA TRP A 99 -3.32 -21.51 10.72
C TRP A 99 -2.19 -20.55 11.04
N VAL A 100 -1.96 -19.60 10.14
CA VAL A 100 -1.04 -18.50 10.37
C VAL A 100 -1.69 -17.18 9.97
N THR A 101 -1.56 -16.18 10.84
CA THR A 101 -1.81 -14.77 10.53
C THR A 101 -0.46 -14.15 10.18
N MET A 102 -0.35 -13.65 8.96
CA MET A 102 0.84 -12.97 8.46
C MET A 102 0.52 -11.52 8.11
N GLN A 103 1.50 -10.65 8.31
CA GLN A 103 1.50 -9.30 7.77
C GLN A 103 2.47 -9.28 6.58
N CYS A 104 2.01 -8.75 5.46
CA CYS A 104 2.78 -8.72 4.23
C CYS A 104 2.83 -7.31 3.65
N THR A 105 4.00 -6.97 3.10
CA THR A 105 4.19 -5.85 2.19
C THR A 105 4.58 -6.43 0.83
N ARG A 106 4.00 -5.94 -0.26
CA ARG A 106 4.33 -6.42 -1.60
C ARG A 106 4.64 -5.27 -2.52
N THR A 107 5.68 -5.41 -3.33
CA THR A 107 5.97 -4.46 -4.41
C THR A 107 5.66 -5.13 -5.74
N LEU A 108 4.78 -4.52 -6.53
CA LEU A 108 4.46 -4.92 -7.89
C LEU A 108 5.18 -3.99 -8.86
N ARG A 109 6.03 -4.55 -9.72
CA ARG A 109 6.72 -3.83 -10.80
C ARG A 109 6.05 -4.13 -12.13
N LEU A 110 5.24 -3.19 -12.60
CA LEU A 110 4.54 -3.27 -13.87
C LEU A 110 5.23 -2.38 -14.90
N LYS A 111 4.98 -2.62 -16.18
CA LYS A 111 5.56 -1.82 -17.27
C LYS A 111 5.33 -0.30 -17.12
N LYS A 112 4.19 0.09 -16.57
CA LYS A 112 3.80 1.50 -16.42
C LYS A 112 4.18 2.14 -15.08
N GLY A 113 4.69 1.37 -14.12
CA GLY A 113 4.99 1.90 -12.80
C GLY A 113 5.00 0.84 -11.71
N THR A 114 5.17 1.28 -10.47
CA THR A 114 5.20 0.40 -9.30
C THR A 114 4.05 0.68 -8.34
N LEU A 115 3.52 -0.38 -7.75
CA LEU A 115 2.51 -0.34 -6.68
C LEU A 115 3.05 -1.08 -5.47
N THR A 116 2.72 -0.60 -4.28
CA THR A 116 2.97 -1.28 -3.00
C THR A 116 1.65 -1.71 -2.41
N LEU A 117 1.58 -2.95 -1.93
CA LEU A 117 0.44 -3.53 -1.24
C LEU A 117 0.78 -3.76 0.23
N SER A 118 -0.18 -3.56 1.13
CA SER A 118 -0.04 -3.91 2.54
C SER A 118 -1.29 -4.61 3.06
N ASP A 119 -1.11 -5.79 3.66
CA ASP A 119 -2.22 -6.57 4.21
C ASP A 119 -1.83 -7.46 5.38
N MET A 120 -2.87 -7.92 6.07
CA MET A 120 -2.79 -8.96 7.08
C MET A 120 -3.73 -10.09 6.70
N ILE A 121 -3.20 -11.31 6.59
CA ILE A 121 -3.91 -12.47 6.06
C ILE A 121 -3.84 -13.59 7.08
N THR A 122 -5.00 -14.11 7.49
CA THR A 122 -5.06 -15.38 8.23
C THR A 122 -5.37 -16.50 7.26
N TYR A 123 -4.42 -17.41 7.04
CA TYR A 123 -4.57 -18.47 6.07
C TYR A 123 -4.20 -19.83 6.64
N ASN A 124 -4.82 -20.85 6.07
CA ASN A 124 -4.42 -22.24 6.20
C ASN A 124 -3.83 -22.67 4.86
N ARG A 125 -2.63 -23.24 4.85
CA ARG A 125 -1.90 -23.62 3.62
C ARG A 125 -2.67 -24.56 2.70
N TRP A 126 -3.67 -25.27 3.23
CA TRP A 126 -4.49 -26.24 2.51
C TRP A 126 -5.75 -25.63 1.89
N GLN A 127 -6.00 -24.34 2.11
CA GLN A 127 -7.22 -23.66 1.70
C GLN A 127 -6.89 -22.38 0.93
N SER A 128 -7.75 -22.05 -0.04
CA SER A 128 -7.71 -20.72 -0.63
C SER A 128 -8.22 -19.69 0.38
N VAL A 129 -7.58 -18.53 0.44
CA VAL A 129 -8.06 -17.42 1.26
C VAL A 129 -8.11 -16.15 0.43
N THR A 130 -9.12 -15.33 0.68
CA THR A 130 -9.20 -13.96 0.16
C THR A 130 -9.13 -12.98 1.31
N ALA A 131 -8.29 -11.95 1.18
CA ALA A 131 -8.11 -10.90 2.18
C ALA A 131 -8.06 -9.53 1.52
N LYS A 132 -8.40 -8.49 2.28
CA LYS A 132 -8.28 -7.10 1.83
C LYS A 132 -6.82 -6.67 1.84
N THR A 133 -6.47 -5.78 0.92
CA THR A 133 -5.15 -5.16 0.85
C THR A 133 -5.28 -3.66 0.61
N ALA A 134 -4.40 -2.87 1.21
CA ALA A 134 -4.26 -1.46 0.93
C ALA A 134 -3.28 -1.26 -0.22
N VAL A 135 -3.55 -0.29 -1.08
CA VAL A 135 -2.70 0.07 -2.22
C VAL A 135 -2.03 1.41 -1.94
N THR A 136 -0.73 1.50 -2.21
CA THR A 136 0.02 2.74 -2.23
C THR A 136 0.85 2.81 -3.49
N GLY A 137 0.79 3.95 -4.16
CA GLY A 137 1.55 4.28 -5.35
C GLY A 137 3.05 4.28 -5.10
N GLY A 138 3.81 3.95 -6.14
CA GLY A 138 5.27 4.02 -6.12
C GLY A 138 5.78 4.97 -7.20
N THR A 139 5.95 4.46 -8.42
CA THR A 139 6.61 5.17 -9.52
C THR A 139 5.77 5.13 -10.80
N GLY A 140 6.16 5.95 -11.77
CA GLY A 140 5.54 5.96 -13.11
C GLY A 140 4.11 6.48 -13.09
N HIS A 141 3.23 5.80 -13.84
CA HIS A 141 1.78 6.03 -13.88
C HIS A 141 1.18 6.05 -12.48
N TYR A 142 1.69 5.21 -11.58
CA TYR A 142 1.14 5.02 -10.23
C TYR A 142 1.79 5.89 -9.15
N ARG A 143 2.46 6.99 -9.49
CA ARG A 143 3.28 7.76 -8.51
C ARG A 143 2.48 8.38 -7.35
N SER A 144 1.22 8.74 -7.58
CA SER A 144 0.33 9.34 -6.59
C SER A 144 -0.79 8.41 -6.17
N ALA A 145 -0.75 7.17 -6.67
CA ALA A 145 -1.89 6.29 -6.58
C ALA A 145 -2.16 5.84 -5.14
N TYR A 146 -3.41 5.54 -4.84
CA TYR A 146 -3.84 4.94 -3.58
C TYR A 146 -5.06 4.06 -3.81
N GLY A 147 -5.52 3.35 -2.78
CA GLY A 147 -6.76 2.58 -2.86
C GLY A 147 -6.72 1.30 -2.07
N ASP A 148 -7.51 0.33 -2.52
CA ASP A 148 -7.66 -0.95 -1.85
C ASP A 148 -7.89 -2.08 -2.87
N GLY A 149 -7.98 -3.30 -2.37
CA GLY A 149 -8.37 -4.41 -3.18
C GLY A 149 -8.42 -5.70 -2.41
N TYR A 150 -8.38 -6.79 -3.16
CA TYR A 150 -8.41 -8.13 -2.65
C TYR A 150 -7.21 -8.93 -3.18
N ILE A 151 -6.59 -9.65 -2.25
CA ILE A 151 -5.63 -10.71 -2.55
C ILE A 151 -6.32 -12.04 -2.34
N THR A 152 -6.18 -12.96 -3.29
CA THR A 152 -6.56 -14.36 -3.11
C THR A 152 -5.34 -15.25 -3.25
N LEU A 153 -5.01 -15.99 -2.19
CA LEU A 153 -3.93 -16.97 -2.18
C LEU A 153 -4.52 -18.36 -2.48
N ALA A 154 -4.01 -19.04 -3.49
CA ALA A 154 -4.47 -20.36 -3.92
C ALA A 154 -3.28 -21.23 -4.37
N GLY A 155 -2.67 -21.94 -3.42
CA GLY A 155 -1.45 -22.71 -3.68
C GLY A 155 -0.33 -21.79 -4.18
N ARG A 156 0.20 -22.06 -5.37
CA ARG A 156 1.26 -21.23 -5.98
C ARG A 156 0.76 -19.97 -6.70
N TYR A 157 -0.55 -19.77 -6.75
CA TYR A 157 -1.19 -18.65 -7.45
C TYR A 157 -1.62 -17.58 -6.45
N VAL A 158 -1.45 -16.33 -6.86
CA VAL A 158 -1.92 -15.15 -6.15
C VAL A 158 -2.79 -14.35 -7.13
N HIS A 159 -4.07 -14.18 -6.82
CA HIS A 159 -4.94 -13.31 -7.62
C HIS A 159 -5.07 -11.95 -6.94
N LEU A 160 -4.87 -10.89 -7.70
CA LEU A 160 -4.95 -9.51 -7.26
C LEU A 160 -6.10 -8.84 -8.00
N GLU A 161 -7.03 -8.26 -7.25
CA GLU A 161 -8.07 -7.39 -7.77
C GLU A 161 -7.99 -6.06 -7.03
N LEU A 162 -7.41 -5.05 -7.67
CA LEU A 162 -7.11 -3.77 -7.04
C LEU A 162 -7.96 -2.66 -7.66
N ASN A 163 -8.44 -1.76 -6.81
CA ASN A 163 -9.07 -0.50 -7.16
C ASN A 163 -8.03 0.59 -6.89
N VAL A 164 -7.52 1.20 -7.95
CA VAL A 164 -6.42 2.17 -7.89
C VAL A 164 -6.96 3.54 -8.28
N ASP A 165 -6.87 4.49 -7.35
CA ASP A 165 -7.24 5.89 -7.50
C ASP A 165 -5.97 6.76 -7.61
N GLU A 166 -6.06 7.97 -8.17
CA GLU A 166 -4.96 8.94 -8.37
C GLU A 166 -5.18 10.29 -7.68
#